data_AF-A0A1J0VYG1-F1
#
_entry.id   AF-A0A1J0VYG1-F1
#
_cell.length_a   1.000
_cell.length_b   1.000
_cell.length_c   1.000
_cell.angle_alpha   90.00
_cell.angle_beta   90.00
_cell.angle_gamma   90.00
#
_symmetry.space_group_name_H-M   'P 1'
#
loop_
_entity.id
_entity.type
_entity.pdbx_description
1 polymer ?
#
loop_
_entity_poly.entity_id
_entity_poly.type
_entity_poly.pdbx_seq_one_letter_code
_entity_poly.pdbx_strand_id
1 'polypeptide(L)' 'MRFEVGARVRLHPNGATVFKVLEVDYLGDPERVLVEAVDDTPGTYPWPASTALMVTADD' A
#
# COMPACT_ATOMS: atom_id res chain seq x y z
N MET A 1 -13.17 -3.20 -1.56
CA MET A 1 -12.39 -2.40 -2.53
C MET A 1 -11.13 -3.18 -2.84
N ARG A 2 -10.83 -3.42 -4.12
CA ARG A 2 -9.66 -4.22 -4.52
C ARG A 2 -8.61 -3.28 -5.08
N PHE A 3 -7.39 -3.35 -4.57
CA PHE A 3 -6.26 -2.59 -5.09
C PHE A 3 -5.60 -3.35 -6.24
N GLU A 4 -4.88 -2.62 -7.08
CA GLU A 4 -4.15 -3.18 -8.22
C GLU A 4 -2.66 -2.96 -8.03
N VAL A 5 -1.85 -3.84 -8.61
CA VAL A 5 -0.39 -3.64 -8.65
C VAL A 5 -0.09 -2.35 -9.40
N GLY A 6 0.75 -1.52 -8.80
CA GLY A 6 1.09 -0.18 -9.28
C GLY A 6 0.20 0.94 -8.75
N ALA A 7 -0.91 0.62 -8.08
CA ALA A 7 -1.77 1.64 -7.46
C ALA A 7 -1.00 2.43 -6.39
N ARG A 8 -1.25 3.74 -6.34
CA ARG A 8 -0.75 4.65 -5.31
C ARG A 8 -1.77 4.73 -4.19
N VAL A 9 -1.33 4.55 -2.95
CA VAL A 9 -2.20 4.41 -1.78
C VAL A 9 -1.60 5.10 -0.57
N ARG A 10 -2.46 5.50 0.37
CA ARG A 10 -2.06 5.99 1.70
C ARG A 10 -2.54 4.99 2.76
N LEU A 11 -1.77 4.86 3.84
CA LEU A 11 -2.21 4.17 5.04
C LEU A 11 -2.95 5.18 5.90
N HIS A 12 -4.27 5.02 5.98
CA HIS A 12 -5.27 5.93 6.52
C HIS A 12 -5.56 7.17 5.65
N PRO A 13 -6.80 7.72 5.74
CA PRO A 13 -7.20 8.93 5.02
C PRO A 13 -6.28 10.15 5.24
N ASN A 14 -5.68 10.25 6.43
CA ASN A 14 -4.81 11.36 6.81
C ASN A 14 -3.31 10.99 6.71
N GLY A 15 -2.97 9.87 6.06
CA GLY A 15 -1.59 9.42 5.90
C GLY A 15 -0.80 10.37 4.99
N ALA A 16 0.34 10.87 5.48
CA ALA A 16 1.19 11.78 4.71
C ALA A 16 1.99 11.06 3.62
N THR A 17 2.37 9.80 3.85
CA THR A 17 3.20 9.01 2.94
C THR A 17 2.36 8.28 1.92
N VAL A 18 2.77 8.36 0.65
CA VAL A 18 2.20 7.57 -0.44
C VAL A 18 3.05 6.33 -0.66
N PHE A 19 2.38 5.20 -0.81
CA PHE A 19 2.97 3.91 -1.10
C PHE A 19 2.50 3.42 -2.47
N LYS A 20 3.31 2.57 -3.11
CA LYS A 20 2.95 1.84 -4.31
C LYS A 20 2.66 0.38 -3.95
N VAL A 21 1.57 -0.15 -4.46
CA VAL A 21 1.26 -1.58 -4.36
C VAL A 21 2.19 -2.35 -5.31
N LEU A 22 2.94 -3.32 -4.78
CA LEU A 22 3.83 -4.19 -5.54
C LEU A 22 3.20 -5.55 -5.83
N GLU A 23 2.43 -6.08 -4.87
CA GLU A 23 1.76 -7.38 -4.97
C GLU A 23 0.40 -7.32 -4.29
N VAL A 24 -0.58 -8.01 -4.86
CA VAL A 24 -1.93 -8.19 -4.30
C VAL A 24 -2.11 -9.65 -3.88
N ASP A 25 -3.04 -9.88 -2.97
CA ASP A 25 -3.30 -11.22 -2.42
C ASP A 25 -2.02 -11.85 -1.81
N TYR A 26 -1.21 -11.02 -1.10
CA TYR A 26 0.13 -11.40 -0.63
C TYR A 26 0.07 -12.61 0.30
N LEU A 27 0.89 -13.64 0.01
CA LEU A 27 0.86 -14.95 0.67
C LEU A 27 -0.50 -15.68 0.58
N GLY A 28 -1.30 -15.37 -0.45
CA GLY A 28 -2.62 -15.96 -0.67
C GLY A 28 -3.74 -15.33 0.15
N ASP A 29 -3.48 -14.21 0.84
CA ASP A 29 -4.47 -13.48 1.62
C ASP A 29 -5.00 -12.25 0.85
N PRO A 30 -6.28 -12.26 0.42
CA PRO A 30 -6.85 -11.17 -0.37
C PRO A 30 -7.01 -9.84 0.40
N GLU A 31 -6.83 -9.86 1.73
CA GLU A 31 -6.85 -8.67 2.57
C GLU A 31 -5.45 -8.08 2.78
N ARG A 32 -4.41 -8.66 2.15
CA ARG A 32 -3.02 -8.21 2.26
C ARG A 32 -2.41 -7.88 0.92
N VAL A 33 -1.60 -6.83 0.94
CA VAL A 33 -0.81 -6.37 -0.20
C VAL A 33 0.62 -6.12 0.25
N LEU A 34 1.57 -6.21 -0.68
CA LEU A 34 2.94 -5.79 -0.45
C LEU A 34 3.11 -4.35 -0.96
N VAL A 35 3.64 -3.46 -0.13
CA VAL A 35 3.79 -2.04 -0.48
C VAL A 35 5.21 -1.53 -0.27
N GLU A 36 5.57 -0.51 -1.04
CA GLU A 36 6.83 0.22 -0.97
C GLU A 36 6.57 1.73 -0.97
N ALA A 37 7.35 2.51 -0.23
CA ALA A 37 7.24 3.97 -0.26
C ALA A 37 7.63 4.51 -1.65
N VAL A 38 6.87 5.46 -2.17
CA VAL A 38 7.18 6.07 -3.47
C VAL A 38 8.34 7.07 -3.36
N ASP A 39 8.46 7.72 -2.21
CA ASP A 39 9.52 8.66 -1.88
C ASP A 39 10.54 8.05 -0.92
N ASP A 40 11.73 8.65 -0.84
CA ASP A 40 12.78 8.28 0.12
C ASP A 40 12.34 8.59 1.55
N THR A 41 11.53 7.69 2.10
CA THR A 41 10.91 7.78 3.40
C THR A 41 11.63 6.82 4.34
N PRO A 42 11.98 7.21 5.58
CA PRO A 42 12.59 6.29 6.53
C PRO A 42 11.67 5.09 6.81
N GLY A 43 12.20 3.88 6.62
CA GLY A 43 11.45 2.65 6.91
C GLY A 43 12.09 1.41 6.31
N THR A 44 11.51 0.25 6.63
CA THR A 44 11.87 -1.03 6.02
C THR A 44 10.85 -1.38 4.97
N TYR A 45 11.29 -1.40 3.70
CA TYR A 45 10.47 -1.72 2.55
C TYR A 45 11.09 -2.86 1.74
N PRO A 46 10.28 -3.60 0.96
CA PRO A 46 8.81 -3.57 0.99
C PRO A 46 8.26 -4.28 2.24
N TRP A 47 7.02 -3.96 2.63
CA TRP A 47 6.38 -4.62 3.77
C TRP A 47 4.88 -4.88 3.53
N PRO A 48 4.29 -5.88 4.20
CA PRO A 48 2.91 -6.27 3.96
C PRO A 48 1.90 -5.42 4.74
N ALA A 49 0.99 -4.75 4.04
CA ALA A 49 -0.07 -3.91 4.60
C ALA A 49 -1.46 -4.56 4.47
N SER A 50 -2.38 -4.19 5.37
CA SER A 50 -3.79 -4.60 5.29
C SER A 50 -4.57 -3.63 4.41
N THR A 51 -5.37 -4.16 3.49
CA THR A 51 -6.24 -3.38 2.61
C THR A 51 -7.30 -2.58 3.38
N ALA A 52 -7.67 -3.03 4.57
CA ALA A 52 -8.64 -2.34 5.44
C ALA A 52 -8.14 -0.96 5.93
N LEU A 53 -6.82 -0.76 5.98
CA LEU A 53 -6.21 0.51 6.41
C LEU A 53 -5.85 1.42 5.22
N MET A 54 -6.05 0.95 3.99
CA MET A 54 -5.59 1.64 2.80
C MET A 54 -6.69 2.48 2.17
N VAL A 55 -6.27 3.62 1.63
CA VAL A 55 -7.10 4.46 0.77
C VAL A 55 -6.33 4.77 -0.52
N THR A 56 -7.04 4.99 -1.62
CA THR A 56 -6.39 5.45 -2.86
C THR A 56 -5.73 6.80 -2.60
N ALA A 57 -4.51 6.97 -3.10
CA ALA A 57 -3.91 8.28 -3.21
C ALA A 57 -4.39 8.88 -4.53
N ASP A 58 -5.49 9.65 -4.46
CA ASP A 58 -5.79 10.62 -5.51
C ASP A 58 -4.68 11.68 -5.43
N ASP A 59 -3.78 11.67 -6.39
CA ASP A 59 -2.85 12.78 -6.66
C ASP A 59 -3.57 13.81 -7.53
#